data_AF-A0A1H3M8Z3-F1
#
_entry.id   AF-A0A1H3M8Z3-F1
#
_cell.length_a   1.000
_cell.length_b   1.000
_cell.length_c   1.000
_cell.angle_alpha   90.00
_cell.angle_beta   90.00
_cell.angle_gamma   90.00
#
_symmetry.space_group_name_H-M   'P 1'
#
loop_
_entity.id
_entity.type
_entity.pdbx_description
1 polymer ?
#
loop_
_entity_poly.entity_id
_entity_poly.type
_entity_poly.pdbx_seq_one_letter_code
_entity_poly.pdbx_strand_id
1 'polypeptide(L)'
;MQTDCMESQLLNLIRVYRLRMDRIEILRSAGINDRNNVDKLLLLLRDDMKLVSDQRRDWQSQWQKWLQEGGTLGNGRNYNAHHMQLREIENLLRQHQAGMEARRADIQMRIATLNRDLIRHQEKIRFAEEQQADLKNQDAKIIRRHESDQNEDTGLRKWFSEQLIPAEMRF
;
A
#
# COMPACT_ATOMS: atom_id res chain seq x y z
N MET A 1 21.97 29.61 -11.60
CA MET A 1 22.35 28.45 -12.43
C MET A 1 22.51 27.15 -11.64
N GLN A 2 23.36 27.07 -10.60
CA GLN A 2 23.51 25.82 -9.82
C GLN A 2 22.29 25.51 -8.93
N THR A 3 21.70 26.53 -8.29
CA THR A 3 20.48 26.40 -7.45
C THR A 3 19.25 26.06 -8.28
N ASP A 4 19.04 26.72 -9.43
CA ASP A 4 17.95 26.41 -10.37
C ASP A 4 18.01 24.96 -10.88
N CYS A 5 19.22 24.44 -11.13
CA CYS A 5 19.44 23.07 -11.56
C CYS A 5 19.09 22.07 -10.46
N MET A 6 19.51 22.31 -9.22
CA MET A 6 19.15 21.47 -8.07
C MET A 6 17.66 21.51 -7.76
N GLU A 7 17.00 22.68 -7.83
CA GLU A 7 15.56 22.79 -7.62
C GLU A 7 14.78 21.98 -8.66
N SER A 8 15.18 22.06 -9.94
CA SER A 8 14.60 21.26 -11.01
C SER A 8 14.76 19.75 -10.77
N GLN A 9 15.93 19.32 -10.28
CA GLN A 9 16.18 17.91 -9.94
C GLN A 9 15.29 17.42 -8.78
N LEU A 10 15.11 18.23 -7.73
CA LEU A 10 14.25 17.90 -6.60
C LEU A 10 12.77 17.81 -7.02
N LEU A 11 12.29 18.73 -7.84
CA LEU A 11 10.92 18.69 -8.40
C LEU A 11 10.68 17.42 -9.22
N ASN A 12 11.63 17.05 -10.06
CA ASN A 12 11.56 15.81 -10.83
C ASN A 12 11.57 14.57 -9.92
N LEU A 13 12.39 14.58 -8.87
CA LEU A 13 12.45 13.50 -7.88
C LEU A 13 11.11 13.32 -7.14
N ILE A 14 10.50 14.42 -6.70
CA ILE A 14 9.16 14.42 -6.08
C ILE A 14 8.13 13.83 -7.06
N ARG A 15 8.13 14.25 -8.32
CA ARG A 15 7.22 13.73 -9.35
C ARG A 15 7.39 12.23 -9.55
N VAL A 16 8.64 11.74 -9.61
CA VAL A 16 8.93 10.30 -9.73
C VAL A 16 8.40 9.53 -8.52
N TYR A 17 8.58 10.04 -7.31
CA TYR A 17 8.05 9.37 -6.12
C TYR A 17 6.52 9.36 -6.07
N ARG A 18 5.86 10.43 -6.50
CA ARG A 18 4.38 10.47 -6.62
C ARG A 18 3.88 9.41 -7.60
N LEU A 19 4.48 9.31 -8.79
CA LEU A 19 4.14 8.26 -9.76
C LEU A 19 4.35 6.84 -9.21
N ARG A 20 5.41 6.63 -8.41
CA ARG A 20 5.65 5.34 -7.73
C ARG A 20 4.59 5.05 -6.69
N MET A 21 4.16 6.05 -5.92
CA MET A 21 3.06 5.92 -4.96
C MET A 21 1.74 5.58 -5.67
N ASP A 22 1.37 6.28 -6.73
CA ASP A 22 0.16 6.01 -7.50
C ASP A 22 0.13 4.54 -7.98
N ARG A 23 1.26 4.05 -8.50
CA ARG A 23 1.40 2.64 -8.89
C ARG A 23 1.21 1.69 -7.70
N ILE A 24 1.80 2.00 -6.54
CA ILE A 24 1.65 1.20 -5.32
C ILE A 24 0.18 1.17 -4.87
N GLU A 25 -0.53 2.30 -4.95
CA GLU A 25 -1.95 2.39 -4.58
C GLU A 25 -2.84 1.56 -5.51
N ILE A 26 -2.57 1.56 -6.82
CA ILE A 26 -3.25 0.71 -7.79
C ILE A 26 -3.02 -0.78 -7.44
N LEU A 27 -1.77 -1.18 -7.23
CA LEU A 27 -1.42 -2.56 -6.88
C LEU A 27 -2.05 -2.99 -5.54
N ARG A 28 -2.08 -2.08 -4.56
CA ARG A 28 -2.70 -2.31 -3.25
C ARG A 28 -4.20 -2.51 -3.39
N SER A 29 -4.86 -1.70 -4.21
CA SER A 29 -6.30 -1.79 -4.46
C SER A 29 -6.67 -3.09 -5.15
N ALA A 30 -5.88 -3.51 -6.15
CA ALA A 30 -6.01 -4.82 -6.78
C ALA A 30 -5.84 -5.96 -5.76
N GLY A 31 -4.80 -5.89 -4.91
CA GLY A 31 -4.58 -6.88 -3.85
C GLY A 31 -5.74 -6.96 -2.84
N ILE A 32 -6.34 -5.83 -2.47
CA ILE A 32 -7.52 -5.81 -1.58
C ILE A 32 -8.71 -6.50 -2.25
N ASN A 33 -8.93 -6.26 -3.54
CA ASN A 33 -9.99 -6.92 -4.29
C ASN A 33 -9.77 -8.44 -4.36
N ASP A 34 -8.55 -8.86 -4.67
CA ASP A 34 -8.17 -10.29 -4.68
C ASP A 34 -8.39 -10.95 -3.32
N ARG A 35 -8.00 -10.28 -2.23
CA ARG A 35 -8.25 -10.76 -0.87
C ARG A 35 -9.74 -10.96 -0.61
N ASN A 36 -10.56 -9.97 -0.96
CA ASN A 36 -12.01 -10.04 -0.74
C ASN A 36 -12.65 -11.17 -1.56
N ASN A 37 -12.16 -11.44 -2.77
CA ASN A 37 -12.61 -12.57 -3.57
C ASN A 37 -12.22 -13.91 -2.93
N VAL A 38 -10.99 -14.03 -2.41
CA VAL A 38 -10.57 -15.22 -1.66
C VAL A 38 -11.39 -15.41 -0.39
N ASP A 39 -11.68 -14.33 0.35
CA ASP A 39 -12.51 -14.38 1.56
C ASP A 39 -13.94 -14.89 1.23
N LYS A 40 -14.53 -14.47 0.11
CA LYS A 40 -15.82 -15.01 -0.37
C LYS A 40 -15.74 -16.49 -0.70
N LEU A 41 -14.69 -16.93 -1.41
CA LEU A 41 -14.49 -18.34 -1.75
C LEU A 41 -14.30 -19.20 -0.50
N LEU A 42 -13.59 -18.70 0.52
CA LEU A 42 -13.44 -19.38 1.80
C LEU A 42 -14.78 -19.54 2.55
N LEU A 43 -15.66 -18.55 2.46
CA LEU A 43 -17.02 -18.66 3.02
C LEU A 43 -17.83 -19.75 2.30
N LEU A 44 -17.79 -19.79 0.96
CA LEU A 44 -18.45 -20.83 0.17
C LEU A 44 -17.90 -22.23 0.51
N LEU A 45 -16.58 -22.38 0.59
CA LEU A 45 -15.96 -23.66 0.99
C LEU A 45 -16.37 -24.10 2.39
N ARG A 46 -16.55 -23.15 3.32
CA ARG A 46 -17.03 -23.45 4.67
C ARG A 46 -18.48 -23.96 4.66
N ASP A 47 -19.33 -23.38 3.82
CA ASP A 47 -20.71 -23.83 3.65
C ASP A 47 -20.76 -25.23 3.00
N ASP A 48 -19.94 -25.47 1.97
CA ASP A 48 -19.82 -26.78 1.33
C ASP A 48 -19.34 -27.86 2.33
N MET A 49 -18.33 -27.54 3.15
CA MET A 49 -17.85 -28.44 4.20
C MET A 49 -18.93 -28.76 5.23
N LYS A 50 -19.76 -27.77 5.57
CA LYS A 50 -20.88 -27.98 6.49
C LYS A 50 -21.92 -28.92 5.87
N LEU A 51 -22.29 -28.69 4.61
CA LEU A 51 -23.23 -29.55 3.88
C LEU A 51 -22.75 -31.01 3.85
N VAL A 52 -21.48 -31.24 3.53
CA VAL A 52 -20.91 -32.60 3.51
C VAL A 52 -20.89 -33.23 4.90
N SER A 53 -20.59 -32.44 5.93
CA SER A 53 -20.65 -32.92 7.32
C SER A 53 -22.08 -33.28 7.75
N ASP A 54 -23.09 -32.51 7.34
CA ASP A 54 -24.49 -32.78 7.62
C ASP A 54 -24.96 -34.05 6.88
N GLN A 55 -24.61 -34.20 5.60
CA GLN A 55 -24.85 -35.43 4.83
C GLN A 55 -24.23 -36.66 5.49
N ARG A 56 -23.00 -36.54 6.02
CA ARG A 56 -22.33 -37.63 6.74
C ARG A 56 -23.11 -38.02 8.00
N ARG A 57 -23.63 -37.04 8.74
CA ARG A 57 -24.44 -37.29 9.95
C ARG A 57 -25.75 -37.98 9.62
N ASP A 58 -26.41 -37.56 8.54
CA ASP A 58 -27.66 -38.18 8.09
C ASP A 58 -27.44 -39.62 7.64
N TRP A 59 -26.39 -39.87 6.87
CA TRP A 59 -26.00 -41.23 6.46
C TRP A 59 -25.64 -42.11 7.66
N GLN A 60 -24.93 -41.58 8.65
CA GLN A 60 -24.62 -42.31 9.88
C GLN A 60 -25.91 -42.67 10.64
N SER A 61 -26.87 -41.76 10.71
CA SER A 61 -28.17 -42.00 11.36
C SER A 61 -28.96 -43.10 10.65
N GLN A 62 -29.02 -43.07 9.31
CA GLN A 62 -29.67 -44.11 8.51
C GLN A 62 -29.01 -45.47 8.70
N TRP A 63 -27.67 -45.51 8.73
CA TRP A 63 -26.93 -46.73 9.00
C TRP A 63 -27.27 -47.35 10.36
N GLN A 64 -27.37 -46.53 11.41
CA GLN A 64 -27.77 -47.00 12.74
C GLN A 64 -29.19 -47.58 12.75
N LYS A 65 -30.14 -47.00 12.00
CA LYS A 65 -31.49 -47.56 11.85
C LYS A 65 -31.46 -48.93 11.18
N TRP A 66 -30.74 -49.07 10.07
CA TRP A 66 -30.63 -50.36 9.37
C TRP A 66 -29.96 -51.45 10.22
N LEU A 67 -28.98 -51.07 11.06
CA LEU A 67 -28.37 -51.99 12.02
C LEU A 67 -29.40 -52.53 13.02
N GLN A 68 -30.30 -51.67 13.51
CA GLN A 68 -31.36 -52.05 14.47
C GLN A 68 -32.45 -52.91 13.82
N GLU A 69 -32.77 -52.66 12.55
CA GLU A 69 -33.79 -53.38 11.78
C GLU A 69 -33.29 -54.71 11.18
N GLY A 70 -32.02 -55.08 11.37
CA GLY A 70 -31.43 -56.32 10.82
C GLY A 70 -31.14 -56.29 9.33
N GLY A 71 -31.21 -55.12 8.68
CA GLY A 71 -31.05 -54.93 7.22
C GLY A 71 -29.61 -54.77 6.73
N THR A 72 -28.62 -55.40 7.37
CA THR A 72 -27.19 -55.06 7.18
C THR A 72 -26.54 -55.65 5.93
N LEU A 73 -26.97 -56.83 5.47
CA LEU A 73 -26.29 -57.58 4.39
C LEU A 73 -26.38 -56.89 3.01
N GLY A 74 -27.45 -56.13 2.73
CA GLY A 74 -27.58 -55.35 1.50
C GLY A 74 -27.10 -53.90 1.64
N ASN A 75 -27.33 -53.28 2.80
CA ASN A 75 -27.11 -51.85 3.00
C ASN A 75 -25.65 -51.50 3.34
N GLY A 76 -24.85 -52.45 3.85
CA GLY A 76 -23.46 -52.20 4.24
C GLY A 76 -22.54 -51.81 3.09
N ARG A 77 -22.76 -52.37 1.89
CA ARG A 77 -21.96 -52.04 0.70
C ARG A 77 -22.21 -50.61 0.23
N ASN A 78 -23.48 -50.21 0.18
CA ASN A 78 -23.89 -48.85 -0.19
C ASN A 78 -23.40 -47.83 0.84
N TYR A 79 -23.52 -48.15 2.13
CA TYR A 79 -23.01 -47.32 3.20
C TYR A 79 -21.50 -47.06 3.06
N ASN A 80 -20.70 -48.11 2.87
CA ASN A 80 -19.25 -47.96 2.72
C ASN A 80 -18.88 -47.12 1.48
N ALA A 81 -19.55 -47.35 0.35
CA ALA A 81 -19.32 -46.58 -0.88
C ALA A 81 -19.60 -45.09 -0.67
N HIS A 82 -20.75 -44.73 -0.11
CA HIS A 82 -21.09 -43.33 0.17
C HIS A 82 -20.18 -42.70 1.23
N HIS A 83 -19.81 -43.46 2.26
CA HIS A 83 -18.88 -42.99 3.29
C HIS A 83 -17.49 -42.64 2.71
N MET A 84 -16.98 -43.50 1.82
CA MET A 84 -15.71 -43.25 1.13
C MET A 84 -15.79 -42.04 0.20
N GLN A 85 -16.89 -41.89 -0.55
CA GLN A 85 -17.12 -40.72 -1.41
C GLN A 85 -17.17 -39.42 -0.61
N LEU A 86 -17.94 -39.37 0.49
CA LEU A 86 -18.01 -38.19 1.35
C LEU A 86 -16.64 -37.85 1.94
N ARG A 87 -15.89 -38.86 2.39
CA ARG A 87 -14.53 -38.66 2.91
C ARG A 87 -13.57 -38.09 1.86
N GLU A 88 -13.67 -38.56 0.61
CA GLU A 88 -12.86 -38.02 -0.49
C GLU A 88 -13.21 -36.56 -0.78
N ILE A 89 -14.50 -36.23 -0.86
CA ILE A 89 -14.99 -34.86 -1.03
C ILE A 89 -14.48 -33.95 0.10
N GLU A 90 -14.53 -34.40 1.35
CA GLU A 90 -14.03 -33.64 2.50
C GLU A 90 -12.53 -33.37 2.41
N ASN A 91 -11.76 -34.37 1.99
CA ASN A 91 -10.32 -34.20 1.82
C ASN A 91 -10.02 -33.16 0.74
N LEU A 92 -10.74 -33.20 -0.39
CA LEU A 92 -10.62 -32.21 -1.46
C LEU A 92 -11.01 -30.80 -0.97
N LEU A 93 -12.13 -30.67 -0.25
CA LEU A 93 -12.56 -29.40 0.32
C LEU A 93 -11.54 -28.85 1.32
N ARG A 94 -10.96 -29.69 2.18
CA ARG A 94 -9.90 -29.27 3.12
C ARG A 94 -8.63 -28.84 2.40
N GLN A 95 -8.23 -29.55 1.34
CA GLN A 95 -7.09 -29.15 0.52
C GLN A 95 -7.34 -27.80 -0.15
N HIS A 96 -8.53 -27.59 -0.70
CA HIS A 96 -8.93 -26.32 -1.31
C HIS A 96 -8.95 -25.20 -0.26
N GLN A 97 -9.49 -25.44 0.94
CA GLN A 97 -9.50 -24.49 2.04
C GLN A 97 -8.07 -24.09 2.42
N ALA A 98 -7.19 -25.06 2.65
CA ALA A 98 -5.79 -24.79 3.00
C ALA A 98 -5.06 -23.99 1.90
N GLY A 99 -5.32 -24.32 0.63
CA GLY A 99 -4.77 -23.57 -0.51
C GLY A 99 -5.28 -22.12 -0.56
N MET A 100 -6.57 -21.90 -0.29
CA MET A 100 -7.15 -20.56 -0.26
C MET A 100 -6.68 -19.75 0.94
N GLU A 101 -6.51 -20.37 2.12
CA GLU A 101 -5.93 -19.73 3.30
C GLU A 101 -4.48 -19.31 3.07
N ALA A 102 -3.67 -20.17 2.43
CA ALA A 102 -2.31 -19.83 2.04
C ALA A 102 -2.26 -18.66 1.05
N ARG A 103 -3.14 -18.67 0.04
CA ARG A 103 -3.28 -17.56 -0.92
C ARG A 103 -3.70 -16.26 -0.23
N ARG A 104 -4.65 -16.33 0.72
CA ARG A 104 -5.07 -15.17 1.52
C ARG A 104 -3.91 -14.58 2.31
N ALA A 105 -3.10 -15.42 2.95
CA ALA A 105 -1.93 -14.98 3.72
C ALA A 105 -0.87 -14.30 2.82
N ASP A 106 -0.57 -14.87 1.65
CA ASP A 106 0.34 -14.28 0.67
C ASP A 106 -0.16 -12.90 0.19
N ILE A 107 -1.44 -12.77 -0.16
CA ILE A 107 -2.03 -11.48 -0.53
C ILE A 107 -1.90 -10.45 0.61
N GLN A 108 -2.16 -10.86 1.85
CA GLN A 108 -2.00 -9.98 3.01
C GLN A 108 -0.55 -9.52 3.20
N MET A 109 0.43 -10.40 3.02
CA MET A 109 1.85 -10.04 3.07
C MET A 109 2.23 -9.06 1.96
N ARG A 110 1.73 -9.25 0.74
CA ARG A 110 1.94 -8.32 -0.38
C ARG A 110 1.35 -6.94 -0.10
N ILE A 111 0.11 -6.87 0.39
CA ILE A 111 -0.53 -5.61 0.79
C ILE A 111 0.28 -4.92 1.91
N ALA A 112 0.72 -5.66 2.92
CA ALA A 112 1.53 -5.11 4.01
C ALA A 112 2.86 -4.53 3.50
N THR A 113 3.50 -5.21 2.53
CA THR A 113 4.73 -4.73 1.89
C THR A 113 4.48 -3.43 1.12
N LEU A 114 3.41 -3.39 0.31
CA LEU A 114 3.01 -2.18 -0.41
C LEU A 114 2.71 -1.00 0.53
N ASN A 115 2.07 -1.24 1.67
CA ASN A 115 1.84 -0.21 2.69
C ASN A 115 3.16 0.37 3.24
N ARG A 116 4.15 -0.49 3.52
CA ARG A 116 5.47 -0.03 3.98
C ARG A 116 6.19 0.77 2.90
N ASP A 117 6.12 0.34 1.65
CA ASP A 117 6.73 1.07 0.54
C ASP A 117 6.06 2.42 0.30
N LEU A 118 4.75 2.51 0.50
CA LEU A 118 4.00 3.76 0.42
C LEU A 118 4.48 4.77 1.48
N ILE A 119 4.60 4.33 2.74
CA ILE A 119 5.15 5.16 3.83
C ILE A 119 6.57 5.62 3.50
N ARG A 120 7.43 4.71 3.03
CA ARG A 120 8.81 5.03 2.65
C ARG A 120 8.87 6.08 1.54
N HIS A 121 7.97 6.02 0.56
CA HIS A 121 7.93 7.01 -0.52
C HIS A 121 7.36 8.36 -0.05
N GLN A 122 6.39 8.36 0.87
CA GLN A 122 5.91 9.58 1.51
C GLN A 122 7.03 10.29 2.29
N GLU A 123 7.83 9.55 3.06
CA GLU A 123 8.99 10.10 3.77
C GLU A 123 10.03 10.70 2.81
N LYS A 124 10.29 10.03 1.68
CA LYS A 124 11.21 10.54 0.65
C LYS A 124 10.71 11.82 -0.02
N ILE A 125 9.40 11.93 -0.25
CA ILE A 125 8.78 13.17 -0.77
C ILE A 125 8.93 14.28 0.26
N ARG A 126 8.56 14.03 1.51
CA ARG A 126 8.67 15.02 2.59
C ARG A 126 10.09 15.57 2.70
N PHE A 127 11.08 14.68 2.70
CA PHE A 127 12.49 15.06 2.75
C PHE A 127 12.94 15.89 1.53
N ALA A 128 12.49 15.55 0.32
CA ALA A 128 12.79 16.33 -0.88
C ALA A 128 12.08 17.71 -0.86
N GLU A 129 10.87 17.79 -0.33
CA GLU A 129 10.13 19.05 -0.14
C GLU A 129 10.80 19.95 0.91
N GLU A 130 11.30 19.37 2.01
CA GLU A 130 12.12 20.07 3.01
C GLU A 130 13.40 20.67 2.38
N GLN A 131 14.16 19.88 1.61
CA GLN A 131 15.34 20.39 0.90
C GLN A 131 15.00 21.50 -0.10
N GLN A 132 13.88 21.38 -0.80
CA GLN A 132 13.44 22.42 -1.73
C GLN A 132 13.12 23.73 -0.98
N ALA A 133 12.47 23.63 0.18
CA ALA A 133 12.19 24.80 1.02
C ALA A 133 13.48 25.45 1.53
N ASP A 134 14.47 24.65 1.94
CA ASP A 134 15.77 25.16 2.38
C ASP A 134 16.54 25.87 1.27
N LEU A 135 16.55 25.33 0.05
CA LEU A 135 17.17 25.99 -1.10
C LEU A 135 16.50 27.34 -1.39
N LYS A 136 15.16 27.40 -1.41
CA LYS A 136 14.43 28.67 -1.60
C LYS A 136 14.75 29.70 -0.53
N ASN A 137 14.88 29.26 0.73
CA ASN A 137 15.25 30.13 1.84
C ASN A 137 16.68 30.64 1.71
N GLN A 138 17.61 29.83 1.21
CA GLN A 138 18.99 30.24 0.93
C GLN A 138 19.06 31.24 -0.22
N ASP A 139 18.38 30.97 -1.34
CA ASP A 139 18.30 31.88 -2.49
C ASP A 139 17.70 33.23 -2.06
N ALA A 140 16.61 33.22 -1.28
CA ALA A 140 16.02 34.44 -0.74
C ALA A 140 16.98 35.22 0.18
N LYS A 141 17.80 34.54 1.00
CA LYS A 141 18.82 35.19 1.84
C LYS A 141 19.93 35.81 0.99
N ILE A 142 20.36 35.13 -0.07
CA ILE A 142 21.39 35.64 -0.99
C ILE A 142 20.89 36.90 -1.69
N ILE A 143 19.66 36.88 -2.22
CA ILE A 143 19.03 38.03 -2.88
C ILE A 143 18.96 39.23 -1.92
N ARG A 144 18.45 39.03 -0.70
CA ARG A 144 18.37 40.11 0.31
C ARG A 144 19.73 40.70 0.68
N ARG A 145 20.77 39.87 0.80
CA ARG A 145 22.13 40.35 1.06
C ARG A 145 22.63 41.20 -0.11
N HIS A 146 22.44 40.72 -1.33
CA HIS A 146 22.88 41.44 -2.52
C HIS A 146 22.14 42.78 -2.70
N GLU A 147 20.85 42.84 -2.39
CA GLU A 147 20.06 44.08 -2.37
C GLU A 147 20.50 45.04 -1.25
N SER A 148 20.85 44.51 -0.07
CA SER A 148 21.41 45.30 1.04
C SER A 148 22.76 45.91 0.68
N ASP A 149 23.69 45.11 0.16
CA ASP A 149 25.03 45.56 -0.23
C ASP A 149 24.95 46.63 -1.34
N GLN A 150 24.03 46.47 -2.30
CA GLN A 150 23.80 47.48 -3.33
C GLN A 150 23.19 48.76 -2.76
N ASN A 151 22.26 48.67 -1.81
CA ASN A 151 21.68 49.84 -1.15
C ASN A 151 22.72 50.59 -0.29
N GLU A 152 23.60 49.88 0.40
CA GLU A 152 24.70 50.47 1.17
C GLU A 152 25.74 51.13 0.26
N ASP A 153 26.14 50.49 -0.84
CA ASP A 153 27.08 51.09 -1.81
C ASP A 153 26.45 52.32 -2.51
N THR A 154 25.14 52.28 -2.78
CA THR A 154 24.40 53.43 -3.32
C THR A 154 24.30 54.56 -2.27
N GLY A 155 24.06 54.23 -1.01
CA GLY A 155 24.04 55.18 0.11
C GLY A 155 25.40 55.85 0.33
N LEU A 156 26.49 55.08 0.28
CA LEU A 156 27.86 55.58 0.36
C LEU A 156 28.20 56.48 -0.82
N ARG A 157 27.88 56.07 -2.06
CA ARG A 157 28.09 56.91 -3.26
C ARG A 157 27.32 58.23 -3.18
N LYS A 158 26.08 58.19 -2.70
CA LYS A 158 25.27 59.39 -2.48
C LYS A 158 25.88 60.28 -1.41
N TRP A 159 26.29 59.72 -0.27
CA TRP A 159 26.96 60.47 0.79
C TRP A 159 28.29 61.10 0.33
N PHE A 160 29.13 60.36 -0.41
CA PHE A 160 30.36 60.91 -1.00
C PHE A 160 30.05 62.02 -2.00
N SER A 161 28.99 61.89 -2.81
CA SER A 161 28.58 62.93 -3.75
C SER A 161 28.09 64.20 -3.05
N GLU A 162 27.45 64.09 -1.88
CA GLU A 162 26.98 65.22 -1.06
C GLU A 162 28.13 65.92 -0.30
N GLN A 163 29.15 65.16 0.12
CA GLN A 163 30.39 65.69 0.72
C GLN A 163 31.31 66.40 -0.31
N LEU A 164 31.19 66.03 -1.59
CA LEU A 164 31.98 66.61 -2.68
C LEU A 164 31.30 67.81 -3.36
N ILE A 165 30.11 68.23 -2.90
CA ILE A 165 29.52 69.51 -3.33
C ILE A 165 30.34 70.63 -2.65
N PRO A 166 31.10 71.45 -3.40
CA PRO A 166 31.86 72.54 -2.81
C PRO A 166 30.89 73.53 -2.15
N ALA A 167 31.29 74.08 -1.00
CA ALA A 167 30.57 75.13 -0.28
C ALA A 167 30.50 76.48 -1.05
N GLU A 168 30.63 76.48 -2.38
CA GLU A 168 30.63 77.64 -3.26
C GLU A 168 29.37 77.68 -4.14
N MET A 169 28.19 77.51 -3.54
CA MET A 169 26.93 78.04 -4.10
C MET A 169 26.01 78.48 -2.95
N ARG A 170 26.56 79.29 -2.04
CA ARG A 170 25.75 80.13 -1.14
C ARG A 170 26.07 81.59 -1.43
N PHE A 171 25.41 82.11 -2.45
CA PHE A 171 25.10 83.53 -2.61
C PHE A 171 23.66 83.65 -3.06
#